data_AF-A0A5C7PSQ0-F1
#
_entry.id   AF-A0A5C7PSQ0-F1
#
_cell.length_a   1.000
_cell.length_b   1.000
_cell.length_c   1.000
_cell.angle_alpha   90.00
_cell.angle_beta   90.00
_cell.angle_gamma   90.00
#
_symmetry.space_group_name_H-M   'P 1'
#
loop_
_entity.id
_entity.type
_entity.pdbx_description
1 polymer ?
#
loop_
_entity_poly.entity_id
_entity_poly.type
_entity_poly.pdbx_seq_one_letter_code
_entity_poly.pdbx_strand_id
1 'polypeptide(L)'
;MAAGRRLAPLSVGRGRVMPQGRCINNAAFAKAWHNPDLTTEDIAAMFGVYRTSVSEMGRRRGLPPRKTGSKPKLAAEPFTIIWLTVVSAQQIADTLGITRNHTGTYARRLGLPKRQQGTRKVISVADFWAERMREAMAKTARDEERAQALAGLRNRPGVKAA
;
A
#
# COMPACT_ATOMS: atom_id res chain seq x y z
N MET A 1 22.48 19.41 19.90
CA MET A 1 21.66 18.69 18.91
C MET A 1 20.87 17.60 19.64
N ALA A 2 19.58 17.83 19.90
CA ALA A 2 18.75 16.94 20.70
C ALA A 2 17.88 16.03 19.80
N ALA A 3 18.15 14.73 19.83
CA ALA A 3 17.39 13.72 19.10
C ALA A 3 16.05 13.43 19.81
N GLY A 4 14.96 13.56 19.05
CA GLY A 4 13.58 13.49 19.51
C GLY A 4 13.15 12.10 20.00
N ARG A 5 12.52 12.08 21.18
CA ARG A 5 11.77 10.93 21.70
C ARG A 5 10.48 10.78 20.91
N ARG A 6 10.35 9.70 20.14
CA ARG A 6 9.06 9.22 19.63
C ARG A 6 8.30 8.59 20.80
N LEU A 7 7.21 9.21 21.23
CA LEU A 7 6.27 8.61 22.17
C LEU A 7 5.56 7.44 21.46
N ALA A 8 5.63 6.25 22.08
CA ALA A 8 4.90 5.06 21.63
C ALA A 8 3.39 5.25 21.86
N PRO A 9 2.51 4.71 20.98
CA PRO A 9 1.07 4.76 21.20
C PRO A 9 0.68 3.77 22.30
N LEU A 10 0.17 4.30 23.41
CA LEU A 10 -0.51 3.52 24.44
C LEU A 10 -1.78 2.91 23.82
N SER A 11 -1.83 1.58 23.80
CA SER A 11 -3.01 0.81 23.41
C SER A 11 -4.11 1.02 24.47
N VAL A 12 -5.04 1.92 24.20
CA VAL A 12 -6.21 2.16 25.06
C VAL A 12 -7.29 1.15 24.71
N GLY A 13 -7.59 0.27 25.67
CA GLY A 13 -8.68 -0.69 25.60
C GLY A 13 -10.02 -0.02 25.27
N ARG A 14 -10.87 -0.75 24.54
CA ARG A 14 -12.21 -0.34 24.13
C ARG A 14 -13.18 -0.31 25.33
N GLY A 15 -12.97 0.60 26.26
CA GLY A 15 -13.96 0.98 27.27
C GLY A 15 -14.89 2.04 26.66
N ARG A 16 -16.18 1.74 26.56
CA ARG A 16 -17.20 2.69 26.11
C ARG A 16 -17.47 3.72 27.22
N VAL A 17 -16.56 4.67 27.40
CA VAL A 17 -16.81 5.88 28.21
C VAL A 17 -17.40 6.92 27.27
N MET A 18 -18.70 7.14 27.34
CA MET A 18 -19.33 8.29 26.69
C MET A 18 -18.84 9.55 27.41
N PRO A 19 -18.17 10.50 26.74
CA PRO A 19 -17.76 11.74 27.39
C PRO A 19 -19.00 12.53 27.81
N GLN A 20 -19.19 12.59 29.12
CA GLN A 20 -20.18 13.41 29.80
C GLN A 20 -20.00 14.88 29.39
N GLY A 21 -21.01 15.45 28.72
CA GLY A 21 -21.47 16.84 28.85
C GLY A 21 -20.47 18.00 28.84
N ARG A 22 -19.23 17.83 28.36
CA ARG A 22 -18.25 18.91 28.38
C ARG A 22 -18.48 19.80 27.16
N CYS A 23 -19.01 21.00 27.40
CA CYS A 23 -19.16 22.04 26.40
C CYS A 23 -17.79 22.35 25.76
N ILE A 24 -17.59 21.89 24.53
CA ILE A 24 -16.34 22.10 23.79
C ILE A 24 -16.28 23.57 23.36
N ASN A 25 -15.34 24.32 23.92
CA ASN A 25 -15.09 25.71 23.55
C ASN A 25 -14.78 25.81 22.04
N ASN A 26 -15.63 26.55 21.32
CA ASN A 26 -15.54 26.69 19.87
C ASN A 26 -14.20 27.30 19.43
N ALA A 27 -13.70 28.31 20.16
CA ALA A 27 -12.45 29.00 19.83
C ALA A 27 -11.23 28.08 20.00
N ALA A 28 -11.22 27.27 21.07
CA ALA A 28 -10.15 26.30 21.31
C ALA A 28 -10.12 25.22 20.20
N PHE A 29 -11.30 24.74 19.79
CA PHE A 29 -11.41 23.76 18.71
C PHE A 29 -10.94 24.33 17.38
N ALA A 30 -11.36 25.55 17.03
CA ALA A 30 -10.91 26.23 15.80
C ALA A 30 -9.40 26.45 15.78
N LYS A 31 -8.80 26.87 16.90
CA LYS A 31 -7.34 27.02 17.03
C LYS A 31 -6.61 25.70 16.77
N ALA A 32 -7.07 24.60 17.38
CA ALA A 32 -6.50 23.28 17.16
C ALA A 32 -6.70 22.79 15.71
N TRP A 33 -7.83 23.12 15.09
CA TRP A 33 -8.15 22.74 13.70
C TRP A 33 -7.18 23.34 12.68
N HIS A 34 -6.81 24.60 12.87
CA HIS A 34 -5.88 25.32 11.98
C HIS A 34 -4.41 24.97 12.19
N ASN A 35 -4.06 24.26 13.27
CA ASN A 35 -2.69 23.83 13.50
C ASN A 35 -2.33 22.66 12.56
N PRO A 36 -1.36 22.80 11.63
CA PRO A 36 -0.99 21.73 10.70
C PRO A 36 -0.28 20.55 11.36
N ASP A 37 0.32 20.74 12.53
CA ASP A 37 1.12 19.72 13.22
C ASP A 37 0.25 18.72 13.99
N LEU A 38 -1.01 19.09 14.30
CA LEU A 38 -1.94 18.22 15.01
C LEU A 38 -2.71 17.33 14.04
N THR A 39 -2.65 16.02 14.24
CA THR A 39 -3.53 15.11 13.50
C THR A 39 -4.97 15.19 14.02
N THR A 40 -5.94 14.72 13.25
CA THR A 40 -7.34 14.63 13.72
C THR A 40 -7.48 13.72 14.95
N GLU A 41 -6.55 12.78 15.14
CA GLU A 41 -6.50 11.89 16.29
C GLU A 41 -6.02 12.62 17.54
N ASP A 42 -4.99 13.47 17.42
CA ASP A 42 -4.52 14.33 18.51
C ASP A 42 -5.63 15.30 18.95
N ILE A 43 -6.32 15.92 18.00
CA ILE A 43 -7.48 16.79 18.29
C ILE A 43 -8.58 16.00 19.01
N ALA A 44 -8.87 14.78 18.57
CA ALA A 44 -9.85 13.91 19.22
C ALA A 44 -9.47 13.63 20.68
N ALA A 45 -8.21 13.26 20.92
CA ALA A 45 -7.68 13.00 22.26
C ALA A 45 -7.76 14.25 23.16
N MET A 46 -7.38 15.42 22.63
CA MET A 46 -7.42 16.70 23.35
C MET A 46 -8.83 17.06 23.84
N PHE A 47 -9.86 16.82 23.03
CA PHE A 47 -11.24 17.16 23.35
C PHE A 47 -12.04 15.99 23.93
N GLY A 48 -11.42 14.81 24.10
CA GLY A 48 -12.09 13.61 24.59
C GLY A 48 -13.22 13.12 23.68
N VAL A 49 -13.09 13.31 22.36
CA VAL A 49 -14.11 12.90 21.37
C VAL A 49 -13.57 11.84 20.43
N TYR A 50 -14.47 11.13 19.74
CA TYR A 50 -14.07 10.20 18.68
C TYR A 50 -13.49 10.96 17.46
N ARG A 51 -12.48 10.36 16.81
CA ARG A 51 -11.83 10.90 15.59
C ARG A 51 -12.83 11.28 14.49
N THR A 52 -13.85 10.46 14.26
CA THR A 52 -14.89 10.71 13.25
C THR A 52 -15.73 11.94 13.60
N SER A 53 -16.02 12.14 14.88
CA SER A 53 -16.75 13.31 15.37
C SER A 53 -15.99 14.61 15.14
N VAL A 54 -14.65 14.61 15.19
CA VAL A 54 -13.84 15.83 14.95
C VAL A 54 -14.09 16.42 13.57
N SER A 55 -14.17 15.59 12.53
CA SER A 55 -14.40 16.08 11.16
C SER A 55 -15.80 16.67 11.00
N GLU A 56 -16.81 15.97 11.55
CA GLU A 56 -18.20 16.43 11.57
C GLU A 56 -18.37 17.72 12.39
N MET A 57 -17.64 17.82 13.51
CA MET A 57 -17.58 19.00 14.36
C MET A 57 -17.00 20.22 13.64
N GLY A 58 -15.95 20.04 12.83
CA GLY A 58 -15.40 21.11 12.00
C GLY A 58 -16.40 21.57 10.94
N ARG A 59 -17.04 20.61 10.25
CA ARG A 59 -18.09 20.88 9.25
C ARG A 59 -19.26 21.67 9.84
N ARG A 60 -19.80 21.25 11.00
CA ARG A 60 -20.91 21.94 11.68
C ARG A 60 -20.56 23.35 12.14
N ARG A 61 -19.28 23.64 12.35
CA ARG A 61 -18.77 24.96 12.75
C ARG A 61 -18.37 25.84 11.56
N GLY A 62 -18.60 25.40 10.33
CA GLY A 62 -18.23 26.14 9.12
C GLY A 62 -16.72 26.22 8.89
N LEU A 63 -15.93 25.35 9.53
CA LEU A 63 -14.49 25.32 9.32
C LEU A 63 -14.15 24.67 7.97
N PRO A 64 -13.11 25.15 7.27
CA PRO A 64 -12.71 24.57 5.99
C PRO A 64 -12.25 23.11 6.19
N PRO A 65 -12.46 22.23 5.19
CA PRO A 65 -11.97 20.86 5.25
C PRO A 65 -10.45 20.83 5.50
N ARG A 66 -9.99 20.01 6.45
CA ARG A 66 -8.54 19.84 6.64
C ARG A 66 -7.94 19.18 5.41
N LYS A 67 -6.72 19.61 5.05
CA LYS A 67 -5.95 19.00 3.97
C LYS A 67 -5.78 17.51 4.29
N THR A 68 -6.37 16.65 3.46
CA THR A 68 -6.09 15.22 3.54
C THR A 68 -4.64 15.02 3.15
N GLY A 69 -3.90 14.20 3.91
CA GLY A 69 -2.52 13.86 3.59
C GLY A 69 -2.35 13.37 2.15
N SER A 70 -1.14 13.53 1.61
CA SER A 70 -0.86 13.06 0.24
C SER A 70 -1.15 11.57 0.14
N LYS A 71 -1.94 11.19 -0.87
CA LYS A 71 -2.15 9.77 -1.19
C LYS A 71 -0.80 9.18 -1.63
N PRO A 72 -0.49 7.91 -1.27
CA PRO A 72 0.70 7.24 -1.76
C PRO A 72 0.65 7.15 -3.29
N LYS A 73 1.74 7.54 -3.96
CA LYS A 73 1.90 7.37 -5.40
C LYS A 73 2.44 5.96 -5.64
N LEU A 74 1.67 5.10 -6.31
CA LEU A 74 2.12 3.76 -6.69
C LEU A 74 2.45 3.74 -8.19
N ALA A 75 3.47 2.98 -8.56
CA ALA A 75 3.71 2.66 -9.96
C ALA A 75 2.60 1.72 -10.47
N ALA A 76 2.03 2.01 -11.63
CA ALA A 76 0.90 1.26 -12.19
C ALA A 76 1.31 -0.14 -12.68
N GLU A 77 2.51 -0.27 -13.24
CA GLU A 77 3.02 -1.51 -13.83
C GLU A 77 3.17 -2.65 -12.80
N PRO A 78 3.92 -2.49 -11.68
CA PRO A 78 4.10 -3.58 -10.73
C PRO A 78 2.80 -3.93 -10.02
N PHE A 79 1.93 -2.94 -9.80
CA PHE A 79 0.60 -3.19 -9.24
C PHE A 79 -0.24 -4.07 -10.18
N THR A 80 -0.24 -3.77 -11.48
CA THR A 80 -1.05 -4.49 -12.47
C THR A 80 -0.64 -5.95 -12.57
N ILE A 81 0.67 -6.22 -12.61
CA ILE A 81 1.21 -7.58 -12.64
C ILE A 81 0.72 -8.36 -11.42
N ILE A 82 0.94 -7.84 -10.21
CA ILE A 82 0.57 -8.55 -8.97
C ILE A 82 -0.95 -8.66 -8.83
N TRP A 83 -1.73 -7.70 -9.34
CA TRP A 83 -3.19 -7.73 -9.27
C TRP A 83 -3.82 -8.86 -10.08
N LEU A 84 -3.27 -9.10 -11.28
CA LEU A 84 -3.76 -10.14 -12.20
C LEU A 84 -3.39 -11.56 -11.77
N THR A 85 -2.51 -11.72 -10.78
CA THR A 85 -2.10 -13.03 -10.27
C THR A 85 -3.03 -13.51 -9.15
N VAL A 86 -2.77 -14.71 -8.61
CA VAL A 86 -3.59 -15.36 -7.57
C VAL A 86 -3.13 -15.02 -6.15
N VAL A 87 -2.59 -13.81 -5.94
CA VAL A 87 -2.16 -13.31 -4.62
C VAL A 87 -3.34 -12.75 -3.83
N SER A 88 -3.38 -12.78 -2.50
CA SER A 88 -4.48 -12.12 -1.76
C SER A 88 -4.38 -10.58 -1.80
N ALA A 89 -5.51 -9.86 -1.82
CA ALA A 89 -5.48 -8.39 -1.81
C ALA A 89 -4.84 -7.79 -0.54
N GLN A 90 -4.81 -8.55 0.56
CA GLN A 90 -4.12 -8.17 1.79
C GLN A 90 -2.60 -8.25 1.59
N GLN A 91 -2.08 -9.36 1.07
CA GLN A 91 -0.64 -9.48 0.79
C GLN A 91 -0.16 -8.42 -0.21
N ILE A 92 -0.94 -8.09 -1.24
CA ILE A 92 -0.61 -6.97 -2.16
C ILE A 92 -0.47 -5.66 -1.38
N ALA A 93 -1.39 -5.42 -0.45
CA ALA A 93 -1.41 -4.21 0.36
C ALA A 93 -0.16 -4.13 1.26
N ASP A 94 0.18 -5.25 1.92
CA ASP A 94 1.34 -5.36 2.79
C ASP A 94 2.64 -5.18 2.00
N THR A 95 2.78 -5.81 0.83
CA THR A 95 3.96 -5.67 -0.06
C THR A 95 4.16 -4.25 -0.54
N LEU A 96 3.07 -3.53 -0.85
CA LEU A 96 3.13 -2.17 -1.41
C LEU A 96 3.04 -1.07 -0.34
N GLY A 97 2.96 -1.43 0.94
CA GLY A 97 2.84 -0.46 2.05
C GLY A 97 1.57 0.39 1.99
N ILE A 98 0.46 -0.17 1.48
CA ILE A 98 -0.83 0.53 1.38
C ILE A 98 -1.93 -0.22 2.11
N THR A 99 -3.07 0.43 2.32
CA THR A 99 -4.22 -0.24 2.92
C THR A 99 -4.93 -1.16 1.92
N ARG A 100 -5.54 -2.24 2.42
CA ARG A 100 -6.37 -3.15 1.61
C ARG A 100 -7.50 -2.45 0.85
N ASN A 101 -8.08 -1.40 1.41
CA ASN A 101 -9.12 -0.64 0.70
C ASN A 101 -8.53 0.20 -0.44
N HIS A 102 -7.30 0.67 -0.27
CA HIS A 102 -6.59 1.42 -1.31
C HIS A 102 -6.29 0.52 -2.51
N THR A 103 -5.88 -0.74 -2.32
CA THR A 103 -5.61 -1.67 -3.44
C THR A 103 -6.83 -1.84 -4.33
N GLY A 104 -8.01 -2.10 -3.76
CA GLY A 104 -9.26 -2.24 -4.53
C GLY A 104 -9.69 -0.94 -5.24
N THR A 105 -9.53 0.21 -4.59
CA THR A 105 -9.81 1.51 -5.21
C THR A 105 -8.85 1.81 -6.36
N TYR A 106 -7.57 1.47 -6.18
CA TYR A 106 -6.53 1.69 -7.17
C TYR A 106 -6.71 0.81 -8.40
N ALA A 107 -7.02 -0.48 -8.22
CA ALA A 107 -7.36 -1.39 -9.31
C ALA A 107 -8.53 -0.89 -10.16
N ARG A 108 -9.60 -0.37 -9.51
CA ARG A 108 -10.74 0.23 -10.22
C ARG A 108 -10.33 1.44 -11.06
N ARG A 109 -9.43 2.29 -10.54
CA ARG A 109 -8.92 3.46 -11.28
C ARG A 109 -8.09 3.08 -12.50
N LEU A 110 -7.40 1.94 -12.43
CA LEU A 110 -6.63 1.38 -13.53
C LEU A 110 -7.49 0.57 -14.53
N GLY A 111 -8.81 0.47 -14.32
CA GLY A 111 -9.69 -0.33 -15.17
C GLY A 111 -9.49 -1.84 -15.05
N LEU A 112 -8.84 -2.31 -13.99
CA LEU A 112 -8.57 -3.74 -13.80
C LEU A 112 -9.83 -4.48 -13.35
N PRO A 113 -9.99 -5.76 -13.72
CA PRO A 113 -11.16 -6.55 -13.34
C PRO A 113 -11.28 -6.65 -11.81
N LYS A 114 -12.52 -6.61 -11.33
CA LYS A 114 -12.82 -6.84 -9.91
C LYS A 114 -12.42 -8.25 -9.53
N ARG A 115 -11.66 -8.39 -8.44
CA ARG A 115 -11.32 -9.70 -7.90
C ARG A 115 -12.54 -10.37 -7.30
N GLN A 116 -12.73 -11.65 -7.63
CA GLN A 116 -13.77 -12.49 -7.05
C GLN A 116 -13.52 -12.64 -5.55
N GLN A 117 -14.57 -12.47 -4.75
CA GLN A 117 -14.51 -12.58 -3.29
C GLN A 117 -14.77 -14.03 -2.91
N GLY A 118 -13.81 -14.72 -2.28
CA GLY A 118 -13.97 -16.13 -1.86
C GLY A 118 -12.68 -16.92 -1.70
N THR A 119 -12.82 -18.21 -1.39
CA THR A 119 -11.76 -19.20 -1.11
C THR A 119 -11.00 -19.58 -2.39
N ARG A 120 -10.11 -18.70 -2.87
CA ARG A 120 -9.09 -19.09 -3.86
C ARG A 120 -7.94 -19.80 -3.15
N LYS A 121 -7.28 -20.73 -3.84
CA LYS A 121 -5.92 -21.15 -3.50
C LYS A 121 -5.02 -19.94 -3.70
N VAL A 122 -4.64 -19.28 -2.61
CA VAL A 122 -3.80 -18.08 -2.64
C VAL A 122 -2.34 -18.54 -2.71
N ILE A 123 -1.64 -18.14 -3.77
CA ILE A 123 -0.18 -18.29 -3.86
C ILE A 123 0.44 -17.07 -3.16
N SER A 124 1.51 -17.26 -2.39
CA SER A 124 2.17 -16.13 -1.74
C SER A 124 2.84 -15.20 -2.77
N VAL A 125 3.03 -13.93 -2.42
CA VAL A 125 3.77 -12.99 -3.29
C VAL A 125 5.19 -13.48 -3.54
N ALA A 126 5.82 -14.09 -2.53
CA ALA A 126 7.16 -14.63 -2.63
C ALA A 126 7.23 -15.78 -3.64
N ASP A 127 6.29 -16.73 -3.57
CA ASP A 127 6.23 -17.87 -4.50
C ASP A 127 5.98 -17.38 -5.94
N PHE A 128 5.13 -16.36 -6.11
CA PHE A 128 4.89 -15.75 -7.41
C PHE A 128 6.17 -15.16 -8.02
N TRP A 129 6.94 -14.40 -7.23
CA TRP A 129 8.22 -13.85 -7.71
C TRP A 129 9.28 -14.93 -7.94
N ALA A 130 9.30 -15.98 -7.12
CA ALA A 130 10.19 -17.11 -7.29
C ALA A 130 9.90 -17.88 -8.58
N GLU A 131 8.62 -18.08 -8.93
CA GLU A 131 8.24 -18.68 -10.22
C GLU A 131 8.66 -17.80 -11.39
N ARG A 132 8.39 -16.50 -11.34
CA ARG A 132 8.80 -15.55 -12.38
C ARG A 132 10.31 -15.49 -12.58
N MET A 133 11.08 -15.54 -11.50
CA MET A 133 12.53 -15.57 -11.56
C MET A 133 13.04 -16.87 -12.20
N ARG A 134 12.44 -18.02 -11.87
CA ARG A 134 12.76 -19.31 -12.50
C ARG A 134 12.46 -19.31 -13.99
N GLU A 135 11.30 -18.78 -14.41
CA GLU A 135 10.95 -18.63 -15.83
C GLU A 135 11.96 -17.75 -16.57
N ALA A 136 12.36 -16.61 -15.97
CA ALA A 136 13.33 -15.71 -16.56
C ALA A 136 14.71 -16.38 -16.73
N MET A 137 15.18 -17.08 -15.69
CA MET A 137 16.45 -17.82 -15.74
C MET A 137 16.42 -18.94 -16.79
N ALA A 138 15.34 -19.72 -16.84
CA ALA A 138 15.18 -20.78 -17.84
C ALA A 138 15.15 -20.25 -19.27
N LYS A 139 14.58 -19.05 -19.49
CA LYS A 139 14.61 -18.39 -20.79
C LYS A 139 16.04 -18.00 -21.18
N THR A 140 16.77 -17.34 -20.30
CA THR A 140 18.16 -16.94 -20.56
C THR A 140 19.04 -18.15 -20.86
N ALA A 141 18.91 -19.24 -20.10
CA ALA A 141 19.67 -20.47 -20.35
C ALA A 141 19.41 -21.05 -21.75
N ARG A 142 18.15 -21.10 -22.21
CA ARG A 142 17.81 -21.55 -23.58
C ARG A 142 18.40 -20.64 -24.66
N ASP A 143 18.38 -19.33 -24.43
CA ASP A 143 18.93 -18.36 -25.37
C ASP A 143 20.46 -18.52 -25.48
N GLU A 144 21.14 -18.77 -24.37
CA GLU A 144 22.58 -19.06 -24.32
C GLU A 144 22.93 -20.40 -24.99
N GLU A 145 22.20 -21.49 -24.71
CA GLU A 145 22.39 -22.79 -25.37
C GLU A 145 22.22 -22.67 -26.89
N ARG A 146 21.21 -21.92 -27.34
CA ARG A 146 20.96 -21.68 -28.77
C ARG A 146 22.09 -20.86 -29.40
N ALA A 147 22.58 -19.84 -28.71
CA ALA A 147 23.71 -19.03 -29.15
C ALA A 147 25.00 -19.86 -29.24
N GLN A 148 25.25 -20.71 -28.25
CA GLN A 148 26.39 -21.64 -28.23
C GLN A 148 26.30 -22.68 -29.36
N ALA A 149 25.12 -23.25 -29.62
CA ALA A 149 24.92 -24.18 -30.73
C ALA A 149 25.19 -23.53 -32.10
N LEU A 150 24.70 -22.30 -32.31
CA LEU A 150 24.98 -21.50 -33.51
C LEU A 150 26.49 -21.20 -33.66
N ALA A 151 27.16 -20.84 -32.57
CA ALA A 151 28.60 -20.57 -32.57
C ALA A 151 29.43 -21.84 -32.83
N GLY A 152 29.05 -22.97 -32.25
CA GLY A 152 29.70 -24.27 -32.44
C GLY A 152 29.60 -24.78 -33.88
N LEU A 153 28.48 -24.53 -34.56
CA LEU A 153 28.32 -24.83 -35.99
C LEU A 153 29.26 -24.01 -36.87
N ARG A 154 29.55 -22.76 -36.51
CA ARG A 154 30.44 -21.86 -37.25
C ARG A 154 31.93 -22.23 -37.10
N ASN A 155 32.29 -22.88 -36.00
CA ASN A 155 33.67 -23.25 -35.68
C ASN A 155 34.04 -24.69 -36.06
N ARG A 156 33.22 -25.40 -36.86
CA ARG A 156 33.51 -26.78 -37.28
C ARG A 156 34.70 -26.77 -38.27
N PRO A 157 35.91 -27.22 -37.87
CA PRO A 157 37.07 -27.15 -38.75
C PRO A 157 36.92 -28.16 -39.89
N GLY A 158 37.23 -27.71 -41.10
CA GLY A 158 37.13 -28.38 -42.39
C GLY A 158 37.06 -29.90 -42.37
N VAL A 159 35.91 -30.43 -42.81
CA VAL A 159 35.86 -31.71 -43.52
C VAL A 159 36.80 -31.53 -44.72
N LYS A 160 38.00 -32.14 -44.66
CA LYS A 160 38.90 -32.20 -45.81
C LYS A 160 38.15 -32.91 -46.93
N ALA A 161 37.86 -32.19 -48.01
CA ALA A 161 37.41 -32.78 -49.25
C ALA A 161 38.50 -33.76 -49.71
N ALA A 162 38.15 -35.04 -49.74
CA ALA A 162 38.99 -36.11 -50.27
C ALA A 162 38.95 -36.09 -51.81
#